data_AF-A0A4Q5TNY0-F1
#
_entry.id   AF-A0A4Q5TNY0-F1
#
_cell.length_a   1.000
_cell.length_b   1.000
_cell.length_c   1.000
_cell.angle_alpha   90.00
_cell.angle_beta   90.00
_cell.angle_gamma   90.00
#
_symmetry.space_group_name_H-M   'P 1'
#
loop_
_entity.id
_entity.type
_entity.pdbx_description
1 polymer ?
#
loop_
_entity_poly.entity_id
_entity_poly.type
_entity_poly.pdbx_seq_one_letter_code
_entity_poly.pdbx_strand_id
1 'polypeptide(L)'
;MSAWDALLDRVDVIADARADVDDAVQAELTELLVGAMRDGTADRELDPGQAGLWLAALLRTHTEVQDAGEERSDDALSMLRVIITRWLHPGRLDQAPPTFGS
;
A
#
# COMPACT_ATOMS: atom_id res chain seq x y z
N MET A 1 -15.03 6.68 -9.24
CA MET A 1 -13.84 6.40 -8.43
C MET A 1 -13.60 4.91 -8.49
N SER A 2 -12.42 4.46 -8.90
CA SER A 2 -12.13 3.02 -8.94
C SER A 2 -11.91 2.49 -7.53
N ALA A 3 -12.04 1.16 -7.32
CA ALA A 3 -11.71 0.55 -6.03
C ALA A 3 -10.22 0.74 -5.65
N TRP A 4 -9.35 0.90 -6.64
CA TRP A 4 -7.94 1.24 -6.45
C TRP A 4 -7.76 2.66 -5.91
N ASP A 5 -8.44 3.65 -6.49
CA ASP A 5 -8.38 5.03 -6.01
C ASP A 5 -8.90 5.11 -4.56
N ALA A 6 -10.01 4.42 -4.27
CA ALA A 6 -10.55 4.36 -2.91
C ALA A 6 -9.56 3.74 -1.90
N LEU A 7 -8.81 2.71 -2.31
CA LEU A 7 -7.77 2.11 -1.48
C LEU A 7 -6.62 3.09 -1.19
N LEU A 8 -6.11 3.77 -2.22
CA LEU A 8 -5.01 4.73 -2.06
C LEU A 8 -5.45 5.96 -1.26
N ASP A 9 -6.64 6.50 -1.54
CA ASP A 9 -7.20 7.63 -0.78
C ASP A 9 -7.31 7.26 0.70
N ARG A 10 -7.72 6.02 1.02
CA ARG A 10 -7.83 5.57 2.41
C ARG A 10 -6.46 5.42 3.08
N VAL A 11 -5.48 4.87 2.36
CA VAL A 11 -4.07 4.81 2.79
C VAL A 11 -3.55 6.20 3.11
N ASP A 12 -3.82 7.18 2.26
CA ASP A 12 -3.37 8.56 2.43
C ASP A 12 -3.98 9.19 3.69
N VAL A 13 -5.29 9.04 3.87
CA VAL A 13 -5.98 9.54 5.07
C VAL A 13 -5.40 8.93 6.35
N ILE A 14 -5.07 7.64 6.36
CA ILE A 14 -4.47 6.97 7.52
C ILE A 14 -3.06 7.50 7.77
N ALA A 15 -2.24 7.57 6.72
CA ALA A 15 -0.85 7.99 6.82
C ALA A 15 -0.73 9.47 7.25
N ASP A 16 -1.48 10.38 6.63
CA ASP A 16 -1.46 11.82 6.95
C ASP A 16 -1.96 12.10 8.37
N ALA A 17 -3.00 11.38 8.81
CA ALA A 17 -3.53 11.52 10.16
C ALA A 17 -2.67 10.81 11.21
N ARG A 18 -1.68 10.00 10.80
CA ARG A 18 -0.94 9.07 11.66
C ARG A 18 -1.90 8.24 12.52
N ALA A 19 -2.99 7.78 11.91
CA ALA A 19 -4.05 7.07 12.60
C ALA A 19 -3.59 5.67 13.04
N ASP A 20 -4.08 5.21 14.20
CA ASP A 20 -3.86 3.84 14.65
C ASP A 20 -4.47 2.84 13.67
N VAL A 21 -3.70 1.79 13.35
CA VAL A 21 -4.13 0.74 12.41
C VAL A 21 -4.47 -0.53 13.20
N ASP A 22 -5.73 -0.60 13.60
CA ASP A 22 -6.33 -1.73 14.32
C ASP A 22 -6.95 -2.77 13.36
N ASP A 23 -7.59 -3.79 13.93
CA ASP A 23 -8.23 -4.87 13.18
C ASP A 23 -9.37 -4.38 12.27
N ALA A 24 -10.05 -3.29 12.65
CA ALA A 24 -11.16 -2.72 11.87
C ALA A 24 -10.63 -2.00 10.63
N VAL A 25 -9.57 -1.20 10.78
CA VAL A 25 -8.86 -0.56 9.66
C VAL A 25 -8.27 -1.61 8.74
N GLN A 26 -7.70 -2.69 9.28
CA GLN A 26 -7.19 -3.79 8.47
C GLN A 26 -8.30 -4.44 7.63
N ALA A 27 -9.45 -4.75 8.25
CA ALA A 27 -10.58 -5.34 7.54
C ALA A 27 -11.09 -4.41 6.41
N GLU A 28 -11.20 -3.11 6.68
CA GLU A 28 -11.56 -2.10 5.68
C GLU A 28 -10.59 -2.10 4.48
N LEU A 29 -9.28 -2.08 4.74
CA LEU A 29 -8.26 -2.12 3.71
C LEU A 29 -8.30 -3.42 2.89
N THR A 30 -8.56 -4.56 3.54
CA THR A 30 -8.76 -5.84 2.85
C THR A 30 -9.97 -5.80 1.91
N GLU A 31 -11.09 -5.21 2.34
CA GLU A 31 -12.28 -5.09 1.50
C GLU A 31 -12.03 -4.22 0.26
N LEU A 32 -11.37 -3.08 0.44
CA LEU A 32 -10.99 -2.19 -0.66
C LEU A 32 -10.04 -2.89 -1.64
N LEU A 33 -9.04 -3.63 -1.13
CA LEU A 33 -8.14 -4.44 -1.93
C LEU A 33 -8.89 -5.51 -2.74
N VAL A 34 -9.82 -6.24 -2.12
CA VAL A 34 -10.66 -7.22 -2.82
C VAL A 34 -11.46 -6.57 -3.95
N GLY A 35 -11.96 -5.34 -3.74
CA GLY A 35 -12.57 -4.53 -4.80
C GLY A 35 -11.61 -4.27 -5.96
N ALA A 36 -10.40 -3.78 -5.66
CA ALA A 36 -9.38 -3.50 -6.69
C ALA A 36 -8.95 -4.77 -7.44
N MET A 37 -8.84 -5.91 -6.76
CA MET A 37 -8.55 -7.21 -7.39
C MET A 37 -9.70 -7.64 -8.31
N ARG A 38 -10.96 -7.48 -7.90
CA ARG A 38 -12.12 -7.80 -8.75
C ARG A 38 -12.14 -6.96 -10.02
N ASP A 39 -11.85 -5.67 -9.90
CA ASP A 39 -11.81 -4.73 -11.04
C ASP A 39 -10.53 -4.88 -11.89
N GLY A 40 -9.54 -5.63 -11.40
CA GLY A 40 -8.30 -5.94 -12.12
C GLY A 40 -7.25 -4.84 -12.07
N THR A 41 -7.42 -3.88 -11.15
CA THR A 41 -6.46 -2.81 -10.87
C THR A 41 -5.44 -3.20 -9.80
N ALA A 42 -5.71 -4.25 -9.03
CA ALA A 42 -4.76 -4.93 -8.17
C ALA A 42 -4.53 -6.39 -8.62
N ASP A 43 -3.38 -6.94 -8.24
CA ASP A 43 -2.91 -8.27 -8.58
C ASP A 43 -3.84 -9.33 -7.97
N ARG A 44 -4.40 -10.18 -8.85
CA ARG A 44 -5.36 -11.22 -8.49
C ARG A 44 -4.70 -12.49 -7.97
N GLU A 45 -3.38 -12.62 -8.10
CA GLU A 45 -2.61 -13.79 -7.63
C GLU A 45 -2.30 -13.73 -6.12
N LEU A 46 -2.46 -12.55 -5.50
CA LEU A 46 -2.25 -12.36 -4.06
C LEU A 46 -3.41 -12.97 -3.25
N ASP A 47 -3.09 -13.55 -2.08
CA ASP A 47 -4.12 -13.84 -1.08
C ASP A 47 -4.59 -12.53 -0.43
N PRO A 48 -5.87 -12.17 -0.49
CA PRO A 48 -6.35 -10.87 -0.03
C PRO A 48 -6.26 -10.69 1.49
N GLY A 49 -6.38 -11.77 2.27
CA GLY A 49 -6.26 -11.71 3.72
C GLY A 49 -4.83 -11.41 4.16
N GLN A 50 -3.86 -12.14 3.58
CA GLN A 50 -2.45 -11.91 3.81
C GLN A 50 -2.00 -10.54 3.28
N ALA A 51 -2.44 -10.15 2.08
CA ALA A 51 -2.12 -8.84 1.53
C ALA A 51 -2.69 -7.70 2.39
N GLY A 52 -3.90 -7.84 2.94
CA GLY A 52 -4.46 -6.88 3.89
C GLY A 52 -3.63 -6.75 5.18
N LEU A 53 -3.19 -7.89 5.75
CA LEU A 53 -2.29 -7.92 6.91
C LEU A 53 -0.97 -7.19 6.63
N TRP A 54 -0.36 -7.44 5.46
CA TRP A 54 0.87 -6.78 5.03
C TRP A 54 0.69 -5.29 4.82
N LEU A 55 -0.42 -4.86 4.21
CA LEU A 55 -0.73 -3.46 4.01
C LEU A 55 -0.90 -2.72 5.34
N ALA A 56 -1.63 -3.30 6.28
CA ALA A 56 -1.79 -2.75 7.62
C ALA A 56 -0.45 -2.66 8.37
N ALA A 57 0.41 -3.68 8.26
CA ALA A 57 1.74 -3.67 8.87
C ALA A 57 2.65 -2.59 8.27
N LEU A 58 2.59 -2.39 6.95
CA LEU A 58 3.33 -1.33 6.26
C LEU A 58 2.91 0.05 6.76
N LEU A 59 1.61 0.30 6.93
CA LEU A 59 1.08 1.55 7.48
C LEU A 59 1.52 1.81 8.92
N ARG A 60 1.48 0.79 9.80
CA ARG A 60 2.00 0.92 11.17
C ARG A 60 3.48 1.31 11.17
N THR A 61 4.27 0.64 10.34
CA THR A 61 5.72 0.86 10.24
C THR A 61 6.05 2.19 9.57
N HIS A 62 5.18 2.70 8.70
CA HIS A 62 5.40 3.98 8.00
C HIS A 62 5.64 5.12 9.00
N THR A 63 4.87 5.15 10.08
CA THR A 63 5.00 6.15 11.14
C THR A 63 6.37 6.09 11.81
N GLU A 64 6.87 4.88 12.10
CA GLU A 64 8.19 4.68 12.69
C GLU A 64 9.32 5.09 11.72
N VAL A 65 9.15 4.81 10.42
CA VAL A 65 10.09 5.22 9.36
C VAL A 65 10.14 6.73 9.22
N GLN A 66 8.98 7.41 9.30
CA GLN A 66 8.91 8.87 9.27
C GLN A 66 9.62 9.48 10.50
N ASP A 67 9.38 8.94 11.69
CA ASP A 67 10.00 9.45 12.92
C ASP A 67 11.53 9.23 12.95
N ALA A 68 12.03 8.19 12.29
CA ALA A 68 13.46 7.90 12.19
C ALA A 68 14.18 8.66 11.06
N GLY A 69 13.43 9.16 10.07
CA GLY A 69 13.98 9.83 8.89
C GLY A 69 14.13 11.34 9.06
N GLU A 70 15.01 11.95 8.25
CA GLU A 70 15.07 13.41 8.06
C GLU A 70 14.16 13.88 6.90
N GLU A 71 13.42 12.95 6.28
CA GLU A 71 12.64 13.20 5.08
C GLU A 71 11.38 14.04 5.37
N ARG A 72 10.98 14.89 4.42
CA ARG A 72 9.72 15.65 4.54
C ARG A 72 8.54 14.69 4.44
N SER A 73 7.47 14.94 5.23
CA SER A 73 6.25 14.13 5.27
C SER A 73 5.69 13.79 3.87
N ASP A 74 5.66 14.77 2.97
CA ASP A 74 5.16 14.60 1.59
C ASP A 74 6.00 13.59 0.77
N ASP A 75 7.31 13.59 0.98
CA ASP A 75 8.24 12.70 0.28
C ASP A 75 8.07 11.26 0.79
N ALA A 76 7.88 11.09 2.10
CA ALA A 76 7.61 9.81 2.73
C ALA A 76 6.26 9.20 2.27
N LEU A 77 5.19 10.01 2.20
CA LEU A 77 3.90 9.56 1.68
C LEU A 77 4.01 9.16 0.19
N SER A 78 4.72 9.96 -0.60
CA SER A 78 4.98 9.66 -2.01
C SER A 78 5.72 8.32 -2.17
N MET A 79 6.71 8.05 -1.32
CA MET A 79 7.43 6.78 -1.31
C MET A 79 6.51 5.61 -0.93
N LEU A 80 5.67 5.77 0.10
CA LEU A 80 4.71 4.75 0.52
C LEU A 80 3.76 4.36 -0.63
N ARG A 81 3.18 5.35 -1.32
CA ARG A 81 2.32 5.12 -2.50
C ARG A 81 3.04 4.37 -3.60
N VAL A 82 4.30 4.71 -3.87
CA VAL A 82 5.12 3.99 -4.86
C VAL A 82 5.31 2.54 -4.45
N ILE A 83 5.66 2.26 -3.19
CA ILE A 83 5.83 0.90 -2.67
C ILE A 83 4.55 0.09 -2.84
N ILE A 84 3.41 0.61 -2.38
CA ILE A 84 2.10 -0.05 -2.45
C ILE A 84 1.71 -0.33 -3.90
N THR A 85 1.80 0.68 -4.78
CA THR A 85 1.49 0.54 -6.21
C THR A 85 2.37 -0.52 -6.86
N ARG A 86 3.66 -0.48 -6.57
CA ARG A 86 4.64 -1.40 -7.13
C ARG A 86 4.47 -2.84 -6.67
N TRP A 87 3.89 -3.06 -5.49
CA TRP A 87 3.66 -4.39 -4.95
C TRP A 87 2.30 -4.95 -5.40
N LEU A 88 1.24 -4.14 -5.36
CA LEU A 88 -0.12 -4.58 -5.62
C LEU A 88 -0.54 -4.51 -7.09
N HIS A 89 0.18 -3.83 -7.97
CA HIS A 89 -0.22 -3.72 -9.38
C HIS A 89 0.11 -5.02 -10.14
N PRO A 90 -0.81 -5.55 -10.98
CA PRO A 90 -0.68 -6.85 -11.66
C PRO A 90 0.46 -6.98 -12.70
N GLY A 91 1.26 -5.93 -12.89
CA GLY A 91 2.05 -5.73 -14.12
C GLY A 91 3.56 -5.86 -13.99
N ARG A 92 4.10 -6.57 -12.98
CA ARG A 92 5.54 -6.47 -12.67
C ARG A 92 6.35 -7.75 -12.67
N LEU A 93 5.75 -8.94 -12.55
CA LEU A 93 6.54 -10.19 -12.50
C LEU A 93 7.16 -10.56 -13.87
N ASP A 94 6.57 -10.11 -14.98
CA ASP A 94 7.08 -10.35 -16.33
C ASP A 94 8.15 -9.34 -16.80
N GLN A 95 8.46 -8.31 -16.00
CA GLN A 95 9.49 -7.33 -16.35
C GLN A 95 10.82 -7.77 -15.74
N ALA A 96 11.85 -7.96 -16.58
CA ALA A 96 13.20 -8.31 -16.14
C ALA A 96 13.64 -7.38 -14.99
N PRO A 97 14.25 -7.93 -13.91
CA PRO A 97 14.68 -7.11 -12.78
C PRO A 97 15.64 -6.02 -13.27
N PRO A 98 15.54 -4.78 -12.75
CA PRO A 98 16.51 -3.75 -13.08
C PRO A 98 17.91 -4.23 -12.68
N THR A 99 18.83 -4.26 -13.64
CA THR A 99 20.24 -4.46 -13.35
C THR A 99 20.75 -3.21 -12.64
N PHE A 100 20.88 -3.29 -11.31
CA PHE A 100 21.66 -2.31 -10.57
C PHE A 100 23.13 -2.54 -10.96
N GLY A 101 23.71 -1.57 -11.67
CA GLY A 101 25.10 -1.62 -12.09
C GLY A 101 26.03 -1.82 -10.88
N SER A 102 26.98 -2.74 -11.04
CA SER A 102 28.04 -3.07 -10.08
C SER A 102 28.99 -1.90 -9.80
#